data_AF-A0A353M0J7-F1
#
_entry.id   AF-A0A353M0J7-F1
#
_cell.length_a   1.000
_cell.length_b   1.000
_cell.length_c   1.000
_cell.angle_alpha   90.00
_cell.angle_beta   90.00
_cell.angle_gamma   90.00
#
_symmetry.space_group_name_H-M   'P 1'
#
loop_
_entity.id
_entity.type
_entity.pdbx_description
1 polymer ?
#
loop_
_entity_poly.entity_id
_entity_poly.type
_entity_poly.pdbx_seq_one_letter_code
_entity_poly.pdbx_strand_id
1 'polypeptide(L)' 'IAQTYDVTLGALALLTNVFREVFAILLIPLIAKNIGKLPAVAPGGATTMDVTLPIIAQNTDAQTTLIAFYSGTVLSAL' A
#
# COMPACT_ATOMS: atom_id res chain seq x y z
N ILE A 1 -1.51 17.71 -20.17
CA ILE A 1 -1.06 18.43 -18.95
C ILE A 1 0.27 17.82 -18.49
N ALA A 2 1.27 17.78 -19.39
CA ALA A 2 2.50 16.99 -19.18
C ALA A 2 3.76 17.75 -19.64
N GLN A 3 3.80 19.07 -19.46
CA GLN A 3 4.85 19.91 -20.05
C GLN A 3 5.39 21.01 -19.14
N THR A 4 5.18 20.97 -17.81
CA THR A 4 5.94 21.81 -16.86
C THR A 4 5.86 21.27 -15.43
N TYR A 5 6.42 20.09 -15.18
CA TYR A 5 6.75 19.69 -13.79
C TYR A 5 8.27 19.64 -13.70
N ASP A 6 8.81 20.31 -12.69
CA ASP A 6 10.22 20.22 -12.33
C ASP A 6 10.59 18.74 -12.19
N VAL A 7 11.64 18.30 -12.91
CA VAL A 7 12.13 16.90 -12.86
C VAL A 7 12.38 16.47 -11.42
N THR A 8 12.77 17.41 -10.56
CA THR A 8 12.97 17.21 -9.12
C THR A 8 11.68 16.79 -8.41
N LEU A 9 10.52 17.38 -8.76
CA LEU A 9 9.22 17.02 -8.17
C LEU A 9 8.76 15.63 -8.61
N GLY A 10 8.98 15.28 -9.89
CA GLY A 10 8.70 13.93 -10.39
C GLY A 10 9.56 12.88 -9.68
N ALA A 11 10.87 13.14 -9.53
CA ALA A 11 11.78 12.27 -8.80
C ALA A 11 11.40 12.15 -7.32
N LEU A 12 11.03 13.25 -6.66
CA LEU A 12 10.59 13.24 -5.26
C LEU A 12 9.29 12.44 -5.07
N ALA A 13 8.32 12.60 -5.98
CA ALA A 13 7.08 11.84 -5.95
C ALA A 13 7.32 10.34 -6.12
N LEU A 14 8.18 9.95 -7.06
CA LEU A 14 8.58 8.56 -7.27
C LEU A 14 9.25 7.99 -6.02
N LEU A 15 10.25 8.69 -5.47
CA LEU A 15 10.95 8.26 -4.26
C LEU A 15 9.99 8.13 -3.08
N THR A 16 9.10 9.10 -2.88
CA THR A 16 8.11 9.07 -1.80
C THR A 16 7.21 7.83 -1.93
N ASN A 17 6.75 7.49 -3.14
CA ASN A 17 5.93 6.29 -3.32
C ASN A 17 6.72 5.00 -3.08
N VAL A 18 7.96 4.91 -3.58
CA VAL A 18 8.84 3.75 -3.36
C VAL A 18 9.12 3.56 -1.86
N PHE A 19 9.46 4.63 -1.13
CA PHE A 19 9.69 4.55 0.31
C PHE A 19 8.44 4.10 1.07
N ARG A 20 7.27 4.65 0.72
CA ARG A 20 5.99 4.21 1.30
C ARG A 20 5.76 2.72 1.09
N GLU A 21 6.01 2.20 -0.11
CA GLU A 21 5.86 0.76 -0.40
C GLU A 21 6.85 -0.09 0.40
N VAL A 22 8.12 0.32 0.49
CA VAL A 22 9.13 -0.38 1.32
C VAL A 22 8.70 -0.40 2.79
N PHE A 23 8.25 0.73 3.34
CA PHE A 23 7.74 0.76 4.72
C PHE A 23 6.49 -0.10 4.88
N ALA A 24 5.57 -0.08 3.92
CA ALA A 24 4.38 -0.92 3.96
C ALA A 24 4.74 -2.41 4.02
N ILE A 25 5.63 -2.89 3.14
CA ILE A 25 6.07 -4.28 3.11
C ILE A 25 6.67 -4.72 4.46
N LEU A 26 7.41 -3.84 5.13
CA LEU A 26 8.01 -4.12 6.45
C LEU A 26 6.98 -4.06 7.59
N LEU A 27 6.04 -3.10 7.54
CA LEU A 27 5.10 -2.83 8.62
C LEU A 27 3.89 -3.77 8.59
N ILE A 28 3.39 -4.17 7.42
CA ILE A 28 2.23 -5.08 7.27
C ILE A 28 2.39 -6.36 8.13
N PRO A 29 3.48 -7.15 8.03
CA PRO A 29 3.64 -8.36 8.84
C PRO A 29 3.74 -8.04 10.34
N LEU A 30 4.41 -6.94 10.69
CA LEU A 30 4.57 -6.51 12.08
C LEU A 30 3.22 -6.14 12.72
N ILE A 31 2.41 -5.37 12.00
CA ILE A 31 1.09 -4.92 12.44
C ILE A 31 0.12 -6.10 12.50
N ALA A 32 0.13 -6.96 11.49
CA ALA A 32 -0.73 -8.14 11.43
C ALA A 32 -0.52 -9.08 12.64
N LYS A 33 0.74 -9.24 13.07
CA LYS A 33 1.10 -10.08 14.21
C LYS A 33 0.80 -9.43 15.57
N ASN A 34 1.05 -8.13 15.71
CA ASN A 34 1.07 -7.47 17.03
C ASN A 34 -0.19 -6.67 17.36
N ILE A 35 -0.87 -6.12 16.35
CA ILE A 35 -2.02 -5.21 16.54
C ILE A 35 -3.30 -5.87 16.04
N GLY A 36 -3.23 -6.51 14.88
CA GLY A 36 -4.37 -7.20 14.27
C GLY A 36 -4.34 -7.13 12.76
N LYS A 37 -5.21 -7.93 12.14
CA LYS A 37 -5.21 -8.15 10.70
C LYS A 37 -5.78 -6.97 9.90
N LEU A 38 -6.91 -6.39 10.33
CA LEU A 38 -7.52 -5.24 9.64
C LEU A 38 -6.62 -4.00 9.61
N PRO A 39 -5.97 -3.58 10.73
CA PRO A 39 -5.04 -2.45 10.72
C PRO A 39 -3.83 -2.67 9.79
N ALA A 40 -3.47 -3.92 9.49
CA ALA A 40 -2.35 -4.23 8.60
C ALA A 40 -2.58 -3.78 7.16
N VAL A 41 -3.81 -3.43 6.76
CA VAL A 41 -4.11 -2.90 5.42
C VAL A 41 -3.68 -1.43 5.29
N ALA A 42 -3.73 -0.65 6.37
CA ALA A 42 -3.56 0.80 6.34
C ALA A 42 -2.23 1.30 5.72
N PRO A 43 -1.06 0.69 5.97
CA PRO A 43 0.21 1.15 5.39
C PRO A 43 0.26 1.03 3.86
N GLY A 44 -0.51 0.08 3.29
CA GLY A 44 -0.43 -0.27 1.88
C GLY A 44 -1.14 0.70 0.93
N GLY A 45 -2.00 1.60 1.40
CA GLY A 45 -2.68 2.61 0.56
C GLY A 45 -3.35 2.03 -0.70
N ALA A 46 -3.21 2.69 -1.85
CA ALA A 46 -3.79 2.20 -3.12
C ALA A 46 -3.17 0.87 -3.57
N THR A 47 -1.90 0.64 -3.22
CA THR A 47 -1.16 -0.57 -3.59
C THR A 47 -1.57 -1.81 -2.80
N THR A 48 -2.58 -1.71 -1.92
CA THR A 48 -3.21 -2.91 -1.33
C THR A 48 -4.01 -3.72 -2.33
N MET A 49 -4.28 -3.15 -3.51
CA MET A 49 -4.90 -3.88 -4.63
C MET A 49 -3.92 -4.82 -5.34
N ASP A 50 -2.63 -4.46 -5.39
CA ASP A 50 -1.63 -5.14 -6.21
C ASP A 50 -0.30 -5.41 -5.46
N VAL A 51 0.58 -4.43 -5.31
CA VAL A 51 1.98 -4.62 -4.85
C VAL A 51 2.04 -5.20 -3.44
N THR A 52 1.21 -4.70 -2.53
CA THR A 52 1.21 -5.13 -1.12
C THR A 52 0.20 -6.22 -0.81
N LEU A 53 -0.69 -6.55 -1.76
CA LEU A 53 -1.72 -7.58 -1.59
C LEU A 53 -1.13 -8.96 -1.24
N PRO A 54 -0.04 -9.46 -1.90
CA PRO A 54 0.56 -10.74 -1.53
C PRO A 54 1.10 -10.76 -0.10
N ILE A 55 1.61 -9.62 0.40
CA ILE A 55 2.14 -9.53 1.76
C ILE A 55 0.99 -9.57 2.76
N ILE A 56 -0.11 -8.87 2.48
CA ILE A 56 -1.32 -8.93 3.31
C ILE A 56 -1.90 -10.34 3.32
N ALA A 57 -2.00 -11.00 2.16
CA ALA A 57 -2.53 -12.36 2.05
C ALA A 57 -1.69 -13.39 2.82
N GLN A 58 -0.36 -13.25 2.82
CA GLN A 58 0.54 -14.15 3.54
C GLN A 58 0.51 -13.96 5.07
N ASN A 59 0.13 -12.77 5.56
CA ASN A 59 0.20 -12.41 6.98
C ASN A 59 -1.17 -12.24 7.64
N THR A 60 -2.28 -12.37 6.89
CA THR A 60 -3.65 -12.18 7.40
C THR A 60 -4.57 -13.34 6.99
N ASP A 61 -5.86 -13.08 6.77
CA ASP A 61 -6.85 -14.07 6.30
C ASP A 61 -7.54 -13.61 5.00
N ALA A 62 -8.32 -14.53 4.41
CA ALA A 62 -8.98 -14.30 3.13
C ALA A 62 -9.97 -13.11 3.19
N GLN A 63 -10.67 -12.90 4.30
CA GLN A 63 -11.59 -11.78 4.45
C GLN A 63 -10.83 -10.45 4.47
N THR A 64 -9.74 -10.38 5.24
CA THR A 64 -8.87 -9.19 5.30
C THR A 64 -8.23 -8.89 3.95
N THR A 65 -7.82 -9.91 3.21
CA THR A 65 -7.26 -9.79 1.86
C THR A 65 -8.26 -9.19 0.87
N LEU A 66 -9.53 -9.61 0.93
CA LEU A 66 -10.60 -9.03 0.10
C LEU A 66 -10.88 -7.57 0.47
N ILE A 67 -10.87 -7.24 1.76
CA ILE A 67 -11.02 -5.86 2.23
C ILE A 67 -9.85 -5.00 1.75
N ALA A 68 -8.63 -5.52 1.78
CA ALA A 68 -7.44 -4.84 1.29
C ALA A 68 -7.51 -4.55 -0.21
N PHE A 69 -7.94 -5.54 -1.00
CA PHE A 69 -8.16 -5.35 -2.43
C PHE A 69 -9.20 -4.25 -2.70
N TYR A 70 -10.34 -4.29 -2.01
CA TYR A 70 -11.40 -3.28 -2.16
C TYR A 70 -10.96 -1.88 -1.71
N SER A 71 -10.24 -1.78 -0.58
CA SER A 71 -9.70 -0.50 -0.13
C SER A 71 -8.72 0.08 -1.14
N GLY A 72 -7.88 -0.77 -1.74
CA GLY A 72 -6.91 -0.36 -2.75
C GLY A 72 -7.59 0.11 -4.03
N THR A 73 -8.57 -0.63 -4.53
CA THR A 73 -9.34 -0.25 -5.74
C THR A 73 -10.05 1.09 -5.55
N VAL A 74 -10.68 1.32 -4.39
CA VAL A 74 -11.33 2.60 -4.09
C VAL A 74 -10.31 3.73 -4.10
N LEU A 75 -9.16 3.56 -3.44
CA LEU A 75 -8.13 4.59 -3.40
C LEU A 75 -7.48 4.86 -4.77
N SER A 76 -7.38 3.84 -5.63
CA SER A 76 -6.91 3.97 -7.01
C SER A 76 -7.90 4.67 -7.93
N ALA A 77 -9.19 4.63 -7.61
CA ALA A 77 -10.24 5.24 -8.42
C ALA A 77 -10.48 6.73 -8.10
N LEU A 78 -9.90 7.25 -7.01
CA LEU A 78 -9.94 8.66 -6.60
C LEU A 78 -8.82 9.46 -7.26
#